data_AF-A0A1B8HN26-F1
#
_entry.id   AF-A0A1B8HN26-F1
#
_cell.length_a   1.000
_cell.length_b   1.000
_cell.length_c   1.000
_cell.angle_alpha   90.00
_cell.angle_beta   90.00
_cell.angle_gamma   90.00
#
_symmetry.space_group_name_H-M   'P 1'
#
loop_
_entity.id
_entity.type
_entity.pdbx_description
1 polymer ?
#
loop_
_entity_poly.entity_id
_entity_poly.type
_entity_poly.pdbx_seq_one_letter_code
_entity_poly.pdbx_strand_id
1 'polypeptide(L)'
;MLNRKEKDILKKTMKTPLYRSIKFSIVGNIQAVSFIIFISIIFLYSEDLNLPLLYKITFGFIMTLFVYLFSGWYSFRSITLANKLMLIYIKIKIKKITPP
;
A
#
# COMPACT_ATOMS: atom_id res chain seq x y z
N MET A 1 0.63 -25.14 -5.72
CA MET A 1 1.77 -24.81 -6.62
C MET A 1 1.18 -24.64 -8.02
N LEU A 2 1.41 -23.52 -8.73
CA LEU A 2 0.78 -23.30 -10.06
C LEU A 2 1.28 -24.32 -11.09
N ASN A 3 0.38 -24.85 -11.92
CA ASN A 3 0.71 -25.76 -13.03
C ASN A 3 1.40 -25.03 -14.20
N ARG A 4 1.94 -25.79 -15.16
CA ARG A 4 2.67 -25.26 -16.33
C ARG A 4 1.85 -24.28 -17.19
N LYS A 5 0.58 -24.59 -17.49
CA LYS A 5 -0.34 -23.71 -18.23
C LYS A 5 -0.66 -22.44 -17.44
N GLU A 6 -0.90 -22.55 -16.13
CA GLU A 6 -1.16 -21.39 -15.28
C GLU A 6 0.07 -20.47 -15.19
N LYS A 7 1.28 -21.03 -15.14
CA LYS A 7 2.54 -20.26 -15.19
C LYS A 7 2.71 -19.50 -16.51
N ASP A 8 2.35 -20.10 -17.64
CA ASP A 8 2.46 -19.44 -18.94
C ASP A 8 1.42 -18.33 -19.14
N ILE A 9 0.19 -18.56 -18.66
CA ILE A 9 -0.84 -17.52 -18.60
C ILE A 9 -0.34 -16.37 -17.73
N LEU A 10 0.18 -16.66 -16.52
CA LEU A 10 0.74 -15.64 -15.64
C LEU A 10 1.87 -14.87 -16.31
N LYS A 11 2.81 -15.56 -16.99
CA LYS A 11 3.92 -14.92 -17.74
C LYS A 11 3.42 -14.00 -18.85
N LYS A 12 2.38 -14.39 -19.59
CA LYS A 12 1.76 -13.54 -20.63
C LYS A 12 1.07 -12.32 -20.00
N THR A 13 0.29 -12.53 -18.94
CA THR A 13 -0.40 -11.44 -18.24
C THR A 13 0.60 -10.47 -17.61
N MET A 14 1.73 -10.96 -17.08
CA MET A 14 2.81 -10.12 -16.53
C MET A 14 3.47 -9.18 -17.56
N LYS A 15 3.40 -9.51 -18.85
CA LYS A 15 3.93 -8.68 -19.93
C LYS A 15 2.95 -7.60 -20.40
N THR A 16 1.70 -7.63 -19.94
CA THR A 16 0.72 -6.60 -20.30
C THR A 16 1.06 -5.27 -19.60
N PRO A 17 0.91 -4.12 -20.29
CA PRO A 17 1.11 -2.81 -19.68
C PRO A 17 0.16 -2.59 -18.50
N LEU A 18 -1.04 -3.21 -18.55
CA LEU A 18 -2.03 -3.18 -17.47
C LEU A 18 -1.51 -3.85 -16.19
N TYR A 19 -0.88 -5.03 -16.28
CA TYR A 19 -0.30 -5.69 -15.11
C TYR A 19 0.88 -4.92 -14.53
N ARG A 20 1.76 -4.36 -15.37
CA ARG A 20 2.85 -3.48 -14.92
C ARG A 20 2.29 -2.24 -14.20
N SER A 21 1.27 -1.62 -14.76
CA SER A 21 0.59 -0.46 -14.17
C SER A 21 -0.02 -0.81 -12.81
N ILE A 22 -0.80 -1.90 -12.71
CA ILE A 22 -1.38 -2.35 -11.44
C ILE A 22 -0.30 -2.66 -10.41
N LYS A 23 0.76 -3.38 -10.78
CA LYS A 23 1.87 -3.70 -9.87
C LYS A 23 2.59 -2.43 -9.38
N PHE A 24 2.86 -1.50 -10.28
CA PHE A 24 3.49 -0.22 -9.95
C PHE A 24 2.60 0.61 -9.02
N SER A 25 1.29 0.68 -9.31
CA SER A 25 0.28 1.29 -8.45
C SER A 25 0.24 0.67 -7.05
N ILE A 26 0.30 -0.66 -6.91
CA ILE A 26 0.31 -1.32 -5.59
C ILE A 26 1.59 -0.97 -4.83
N VAL A 27 2.75 -1.09 -5.47
CA VAL A 27 4.05 -0.83 -4.83
C VAL A 27 4.19 0.64 -4.44
N GLY A 28 3.84 1.56 -5.33
CA GLY A 28 3.90 3.00 -5.08
C GLY A 28 2.94 3.42 -3.97
N ASN A 29 1.74 2.84 -3.92
CA ASN A 29 0.78 3.13 -2.86
C ASN A 29 1.28 2.63 -1.49
N ILE A 30 1.85 1.42 -1.42
CA ILE A 30 2.49 0.91 -0.19
C ILE A 30 3.66 1.83 0.23
N GLN A 31 4.52 2.24 -0.71
CA GLN A 31 5.66 3.12 -0.41
C GLN A 31 5.21 4.49 0.09
N ALA A 32 4.18 5.09 -0.53
CA ALA A 32 3.63 6.38 -0.11
C ALA A 32 3.05 6.30 1.31
N VAL A 33 2.27 5.26 1.61
CA VAL A 33 1.71 5.03 2.94
C VAL A 33 2.81 4.82 3.98
N SER A 34 3.81 3.98 3.67
CA SER A 34 4.95 3.76 4.57
C SER A 34 5.76 5.03 4.83
N PHE A 35 5.98 5.85 3.81
CA PHE A 35 6.68 7.13 3.94
C PHE A 35 5.92 8.12 4.83
N ILE A 36 4.60 8.15 4.72
CA ILE A 36 3.77 9.04 5.55
C ILE A 36 3.67 8.55 6.99
N ILE A 37 3.60 7.24 7.21
CA ILE A 37 3.70 6.68 8.56
C ILE A 37 5.05 7.09 9.18
N PHE A 38 6.15 7.02 8.43
CA PHE A 38 7.46 7.43 8.89
C PHE A 38 7.53 8.93 9.25
N ILE A 39 7.03 9.82 8.37
CA ILE A 39 6.93 11.26 8.65
C ILE A 39 6.03 11.51 9.87
N SER A 40 4.91 10.79 9.99
CA SER A 40 3.98 10.95 11.10
C SER A 40 4.62 10.55 12.44
N ILE A 41 5.45 9.50 12.45
CA ILE A 41 6.24 9.11 13.63
C ILE A 41 7.24 10.22 14.00
N ILE A 42 8.00 10.75 13.02
CA ILE A 42 8.93 11.88 13.26
C ILE A 42 8.18 13.08 13.85
N PHE A 43 7.01 13.41 13.29
CA PHE A 43 6.18 14.51 13.78
C PHE A 43 5.70 14.29 15.23
N LEU A 44 5.38 13.05 15.58
CA LEU A 44 4.92 12.67 16.92
C LEU A 44 6.00 12.90 18.00
N TYR A 45 7.26 12.62 17.65
CA TYR A 45 8.43 12.78 18.53
C TYR A 45 9.14 14.13 18.39
N SER A 46 8.63 15.03 17.54
CA SER A 46 9.21 16.38 17.42
C SER A 46 8.92 17.21 18.68
N GLU A 47 9.98 17.68 19.33
CA GLU A 47 9.90 18.54 20.52
C GLU A 47 9.52 19.98 20.16
N ASP A 48 9.79 20.42 18.93
CA ASP A 48 9.50 21.77 18.44
C ASP A 48 8.00 22.10 18.32
N LEU A 49 7.14 21.08 18.28
CA LEU A 49 5.69 21.26 18.19
C LEU A 49 5.05 21.16 19.58
N ASN A 50 4.73 22.31 20.16
CA ASN A 50 3.91 22.45 21.39
C ASN A 50 2.43 22.10 21.17
N LEU A 51 2.14 21.05 20.40
CA LEU A 51 0.80 20.48 20.29
C LEU A 51 0.61 19.33 21.27
N PRO A 52 -0.55 19.24 21.94
CA PRO A 52 -0.86 18.07 22.76
C PRO A 52 -0.79 16.79 21.93
N LEU A 53 -0.29 15.72 22.53
CA LEU A 53 -0.06 14.41 21.88
C LEU A 53 -1.28 13.92 21.09
N LEU A 54 -2.48 14.13 21.63
CA LEU A 54 -3.75 13.77 21.00
C LEU A 54 -3.93 14.44 19.63
N TYR A 55 -3.58 15.73 19.50
CA TYR A 55 -3.66 16.45 18.23
C TYR A 55 -2.59 15.99 17.24
N LYS A 56 -1.36 15.70 17.70
CA LYS A 56 -0.30 15.13 16.84
C LYS A 56 -0.72 13.78 16.24
N ILE A 57 -1.29 12.90 17.06
CA ILE A 57 -1.82 11.60 16.62
C ILE A 57 -2.98 11.79 15.64
N THR A 58 -3.92 12.68 15.96
CA THR A 58 -5.12 12.90 15.15
C THR A 58 -4.77 13.47 13.78
N PHE A 59 -3.90 14.48 13.72
CA PHE A 59 -3.42 15.03 12.46
C PHE A 59 -2.62 14.00 11.64
N GLY A 60 -1.71 13.26 12.27
CA GLY A 60 -0.95 12.21 11.59
C GLY A 60 -1.86 11.11 11.02
N PHE A 61 -2.87 10.69 11.77
CA PHE A 61 -3.85 9.70 11.32
C PHE A 61 -4.68 10.22 10.15
N ILE A 62 -5.21 11.44 10.25
CA ILE A 62 -6.01 12.07 9.18
C ILE A 62 -5.19 12.21 7.90
N MET A 63 -3.94 12.68 7.98
CA MET A 63 -3.06 12.83 6.83
C MET A 63 -2.72 11.48 6.19
N THR A 64 -2.45 10.46 7.01
CA THR A 64 -2.20 9.09 6.52
C THR A 64 -3.43 8.52 5.81
N LEU A 65 -4.61 8.69 6.40
CA LEU A 65 -5.88 8.23 5.83
C LEU A 65 -6.19 8.96 4.52
N PHE A 66 -6.01 10.27 4.48
CA PHE A 66 -6.22 11.08 3.28
C PHE A 66 -5.34 10.62 2.14
N VAL A 67 -4.04 10.44 2.38
CA VAL A 67 -3.15 9.98 1.32
C VAL A 67 -3.47 8.55 0.92
N TYR A 68 -3.80 7.66 1.84
CA TYR A 68 -4.22 6.30 1.50
C TYR A 68 -5.44 6.27 0.56
N LEU A 69 -6.47 7.05 0.88
CA LEU A 69 -7.68 7.12 0.07
C LEU A 69 -7.41 7.79 -1.27
N PHE A 70 -6.63 8.87 -1.29
CA PHE A 70 -6.29 9.60 -2.50
C PHE A 70 -5.37 8.81 -3.44
N SER A 71 -4.34 8.17 -2.91
CA SER A 71 -3.43 7.29 -3.66
C SER A 71 -4.17 6.05 -4.17
N GLY A 72 -5.04 5.47 -3.35
CA GLY A 72 -5.91 4.34 -3.72
C GLY A 72 -6.87 4.70 -4.85
N TRP A 73 -7.51 5.86 -4.75
CA TRP A 73 -8.39 6.38 -5.79
C TRP A 73 -7.62 6.74 -7.06
N TYR A 74 -6.52 7.49 -6.98
CA TYR A 74 -5.74 7.90 -8.14
C TYR A 74 -5.16 6.70 -8.90
N SER A 75 -4.65 5.70 -8.17
CA SER A 75 -3.92 4.58 -8.77
C SER A 75 -4.82 3.44 -9.26
N PHE A 76 -6.00 3.26 -8.67
CA PHE A 76 -6.92 2.15 -8.98
C PHE A 76 -8.30 2.61 -9.46
N ARG A 77 -8.59 3.91 -9.44
CA ARG A 77 -9.92 4.53 -9.70
C ARG A 77 -11.05 3.98 -8.82
N SER A 78 -10.72 3.17 -7.82
CA SER A 78 -11.65 2.50 -6.94
C SER A 78 -10.93 2.11 -5.65
N ILE A 79 -11.37 2.66 -4.52
CA ILE A 79 -10.83 2.35 -3.18
C ILE A 79 -11.07 0.87 -2.84
N THR A 80 -12.21 0.31 -3.22
CA THR A 80 -12.55 -1.10 -3.01
C THR A 80 -11.57 -2.02 -3.74
N LEU A 81 -11.17 -1.64 -4.95
CA LEU A 81 -10.18 -2.38 -5.74
C LEU A 81 -8.78 -2.28 -5.11
N ALA A 82 -8.40 -1.09 -4.64
CA ALA A 82 -7.15 -0.85 -3.93
C ALA A 82 -7.04 -1.73 -2.67
N ASN A 83 -8.09 -1.74 -1.82
CA ASN A 83 -8.17 -2.57 -0.61
C ASN A 83 -8.02 -4.07 -0.93
N LYS A 84 -8.76 -4.58 -1.93
CA LYS A 84 -8.70 -5.99 -2.32
C LYS A 84 -7.30 -6.38 -2.80
N LEU A 85 -6.69 -5.56 -3.66
CA LEU A 85 -5.34 -5.82 -4.19
C LEU A 85 -4.27 -5.75 -3.11
N MET A 86 -4.38 -4.81 -2.17
CA MET A 86 -3.47 -4.69 -1.04
C MET A 86 -3.57 -5.90 -0.10
N LEU A 87 -4.78 -6.36 0.22
CA LEU A 87 -4.99 -7.57 1.01
C LEU A 87 -4.41 -8.82 0.33
N ILE A 88 -4.62 -8.97 -0.98
CA ILE A 88 -4.02 -10.07 -1.75
C ILE A 88 -2.50 -10.00 -1.69
N TYR A 89 -1.91 -8.81 -1.88
CA TYR A 89 -0.47 -8.62 -1.81
C TYR A 89 0.11 -8.98 -0.44
N ILE A 90 -0.49 -8.48 0.65
CA ILE A 90 -0.09 -8.79 2.03
C ILE A 90 -0.19 -10.29 2.28
N LYS A 91 -1.32 -10.91 1.91
CA LYS A 91 -1.54 -12.35 2.08
C LYS A 91 -0.47 -13.17 1.35
N ILE A 92 -0.09 -12.79 0.13
CA ILE A 92 0.99 -13.45 -0.62
C ILE A 92 2.35 -13.26 0.07
N LYS A 93 2.62 -12.06 0.59
CA LYS A 93 3.89 -11.74 1.30
C LYS A 93 4.01 -12.53 2.61
N ILE A 94 2.96 -12.57 3.43
CA ILE A 94 2.94 -13.36 4.69
C ILE A 94 3.17 -14.83 4.39
N LYS A 95 2.47 -15.40 3.39
CA LYS A 95 2.62 -16.81 3.01
C LYS A 95 4.02 -17.19 2.52
N LYS A 96 4.83 -16.22 2.08
CA LYS A 96 6.24 -16.43 1.71
C LYS A 96 7.19 -16.38 2.90
N ILE A 97 6.82 -15.66 3.96
CA ILE A 97 7.62 -15.49 5.17
C ILE A 97 7.35 -16.63 6.15
N THR A 98 6.11 -17.10 6.21
CA THR A 98 5.68 -18.28 6.96
C THR A 98 5.24 -19.37 5.97
N PRO A 99 6.19 -20.14 5.41
CA PRO A 99 5.82 -21.37 4.73
C PRO A 99 5.25 -22.38 5.74
N PRO A 100 4.27 -23.22 5.34
CA PRO A 100 3.82 -24.34 6.16
C PRO A 100 4.91 -25.40 6.33
#